data_AF-A0A9E5WS75-F1
#
_entry.id   AF-A0A9E5WS75-F1
#
_cell.length_a   1.000
_cell.length_b   1.000
_cell.length_c   1.000
_cell.angle_alpha   90.00
_cell.angle_beta   90.00
_cell.angle_gamma   90.00
#
_symmetry.space_group_name_H-M   'P 1'
#
loop_
_entity.id
_entity.type
_entity.pdbx_description
1 polymer ?
#
loop_
_entity_poly.entity_id
_entity_poly.type
_entity_poly.pdbx_seq_one_letter_code
_entity_poly.pdbx_strand_id
1 'polypeptide(L)'
;MSWRKWGVVIGVLAVWATVAAWQWHEYVHECQLIRATLSRQARSIAQALIGGMRSHRRMGRFFQDQVQKTLEEMVRSPAILALGIADGQGRLVLQAGRKDLLSRLPSDGESWTPDSFQLVVPFELRSEPPGPGHPWGGRGRGRGGGMGELLGLAPETPFGQGGRFRALLVLDRADTDAQCLRAARMRVGVVASAGLVLACLGAVWVATLRLTESQSQARMLETEARHLRELAEAASGLAHEIRNPL
;
A
#
# COMPACT_ATOMS: atom_id res chain seq x y z
N MET A 1 -39.42 -0.61 -29.62
CA MET A 1 -39.23 -1.44 -28.39
C MET A 1 -37.76 -1.73 -28.03
N SER A 2 -36.78 -1.65 -28.93
CA SER A 2 -35.37 -1.94 -28.61
C SER A 2 -34.70 -0.85 -27.75
N TRP A 3 -34.94 0.44 -28.05
CA TRP A 3 -34.31 1.58 -27.36
C TRP A 3 -34.50 1.59 -25.84
N ARG A 4 -35.69 1.24 -25.34
CA ARG A 4 -35.98 1.20 -23.90
C ARG A 4 -35.22 0.08 -23.18
N LYS A 5 -34.97 -1.05 -23.85
CA LYS A 5 -34.17 -2.16 -23.32
C LYS A 5 -32.68 -1.80 -23.26
N TRP A 6 -32.18 -1.13 -24.30
CA TRP A 6 -30.81 -0.63 -24.34
C TRP A 6 -30.56 0.44 -23.26
N GLY A 7 -31.52 1.31 -23.00
CA GLY A 7 -31.40 2.30 -21.92
C GLY A 7 -31.19 1.69 -20.53
N VAL A 8 -31.90 0.61 -20.19
CA VAL A 8 -31.73 -0.10 -18.91
C VAL A 8 -30.35 -0.75 -18.83
N VAL A 9 -29.91 -1.42 -19.90
CA VAL A 9 -28.58 -2.05 -19.95
C VAL A 9 -27.48 -1.00 -19.79
N ILE A 10 -27.59 0.11 -20.51
CA ILE A 10 -26.63 1.23 -20.40
C ILE A 10 -26.62 1.80 -18.99
N GLY A 11 -27.79 2.01 -18.38
CA GLY A 11 -27.88 2.49 -17.00
C GLY A 11 -27.22 1.56 -15.99
N VAL A 12 -27.49 0.24 -16.10
CA VAL A 12 -26.87 -0.78 -15.26
C VAL A 12 -25.34 -0.79 -15.43
N LEU A 13 -24.86 -0.76 -16.66
CA LEU A 13 -23.43 -0.72 -16.95
C LEU A 13 -22.77 0.56 -16.44
N ALA A 14 -23.44 1.71 -16.54
CA ALA A 14 -22.92 2.98 -16.03
C ALA A 14 -22.78 2.96 -14.49
N VAL A 15 -23.78 2.43 -13.78
CA VAL A 15 -23.71 2.26 -12.33
C VAL A 15 -22.60 1.29 -11.94
N TRP A 16 -22.50 0.15 -12.63
CA TRP A 16 -21.44 -0.83 -12.38
C TRP A 16 -20.04 -0.25 -12.63
N ALA A 17 -19.85 0.47 -13.74
CA ALA A 17 -18.59 1.14 -14.07
C ALA A 17 -18.21 2.19 -13.03
N THR A 18 -19.19 2.93 -12.49
CA THR A 18 -18.97 3.90 -11.41
C THR A 18 -18.46 3.21 -10.14
N VAL A 19 -19.07 2.09 -9.76
CA VAL A 19 -18.61 1.28 -8.61
C VAL A 19 -17.20 0.75 -8.87
N ALA A 20 -16.93 0.22 -10.07
CA ALA A 20 -15.61 -0.29 -10.43
C ALA A 20 -14.52 0.80 -10.37
N ALA A 21 -14.80 2.00 -10.90
CA ALA A 21 -13.90 3.14 -10.85
C ALA A 21 -13.62 3.58 -9.40
N TRP A 22 -14.66 3.62 -8.56
CA TRP A 22 -14.50 3.95 -7.15
C TRP A 22 -13.66 2.89 -6.41
N GLN A 23 -13.94 1.59 -6.60
CA GLN A 23 -13.17 0.52 -5.98
C GLN A 23 -11.70 0.51 -6.45
N TRP A 24 -11.44 0.88 -7.71
CA TRP A 24 -10.09 1.05 -8.21
C TRP A 24 -9.35 2.20 -7.53
N HIS A 25 -10.00 3.36 -7.39
CA HIS A 25 -9.41 4.50 -6.69
C HIS A 25 -9.08 4.15 -5.24
N GLU A 26 -10.00 3.48 -4.54
CA GLU A 26 -9.80 3.03 -3.17
C GLU A 26 -8.66 2.02 -3.04
N TYR A 27 -8.57 1.06 -3.97
CA TYR A 27 -7.46 0.11 -4.04
C TYR A 27 -6.11 0.80 -4.19
N VAL A 28 -6.01 1.77 -5.11
CA VAL A 28 -4.77 2.53 -5.32
C VAL A 28 -4.40 3.31 -4.05
N HIS A 29 -5.38 3.93 -3.39
CA HIS A 29 -5.16 4.66 -2.14
C HIS A 29 -4.69 3.73 -1.01
N GLU A 30 -5.33 2.58 -0.83
CA GLU A 30 -4.96 1.57 0.16
C GLU A 30 -3.53 1.06 -0.07
N CYS A 31 -3.14 0.77 -1.32
CA CYS A 31 -1.78 0.39 -1.66
C CYS A 31 -0.75 1.47 -1.34
N GLN A 32 -1.08 2.75 -1.57
CA GLN A 32 -0.22 3.86 -1.21
C GLN A 32 -0.02 3.95 0.31
N LEU A 33 -1.08 3.76 1.09
CA LEU A 33 -1.00 3.77 2.56
C LEU A 33 -0.14 2.62 3.10
N ILE A 34 -0.32 1.42 2.54
CA ILE A 34 0.47 0.23 2.89
C ILE A 34 1.96 0.48 2.61
N ARG A 35 2.29 0.98 1.41
CA ARG A 35 3.68 1.32 1.04
C ARG A 35 4.26 2.44 1.90
N ALA A 36 3.47 3.45 2.23
CA ALA A 36 3.89 4.54 3.10
C ALA A 36 4.20 4.06 4.51
N THR A 37 3.52 3.01 5.00
CA THR A 37 3.83 2.39 6.29
C THR A 37 5.21 1.73 6.29
N LEU A 38 5.56 0.98 5.23
CA LEU A 38 6.90 0.39 5.10
C LEU A 38 7.98 1.47 5.04
N SER A 39 7.79 2.53 4.25
CA SER A 39 8.75 3.65 4.19
C SER A 39 8.88 4.36 5.54
N ARG A 40 7.78 4.61 6.26
CA ARG A 40 7.82 5.19 7.62
C ARG A 40 8.57 4.29 8.60
N GLN A 41 8.31 2.99 8.58
CA GLN A 41 9.00 2.02 9.44
C GLN A 41 10.50 2.02 9.15
N ALA A 42 10.90 2.00 7.88
CA ALA A 42 12.29 2.07 7.47
C ALA A 42 12.98 3.34 7.98
N ARG A 43 12.33 4.51 7.82
CA ARG A 43 12.85 5.78 8.31
C ARG A 43 12.97 5.78 9.83
N SER A 44 11.98 5.26 10.56
CA SER A 44 12.06 5.16 12.02
C SER A 44 13.23 4.28 12.47
N ILE A 45 13.45 3.14 11.82
CA ILE A 45 14.59 2.25 12.09
C ILE A 45 15.91 2.99 11.84
N ALA A 46 16.05 3.64 10.69
CA ALA A 46 17.25 4.39 10.34
C ALA A 46 17.51 5.54 11.32
N GLN A 47 16.48 6.31 11.69
CA GLN A 47 16.62 7.42 12.64
C GLN A 47 16.94 6.94 14.05
N ALA A 48 16.38 5.81 14.50
CA ALA A 48 16.73 5.20 15.78
C ALA A 48 18.20 4.76 15.80
N LEU A 49 18.68 4.13 14.73
CA LEU A 49 20.08 3.73 14.58
C LEU A 49 21.00 4.96 14.59
N ILE A 50 20.70 5.99 13.79
CA ILE A 50 21.47 7.24 13.73
C ILE A 50 21.48 7.94 15.10
N GLY A 51 20.34 8.01 15.78
CA GLY A 51 20.23 8.58 17.11
C GLY A 51 21.05 7.82 18.15
N GLY A 52 21.02 6.48 18.10
CA GLY A 52 21.83 5.61 18.96
C GLY A 52 23.34 5.78 18.73
N MET A 53 23.76 5.99 17.48
CA MET A 53 25.17 6.28 17.19
C MET A 53 25.59 7.67 17.65
N ARG A 54 24.75 8.68 17.42
CA ARG A 54 25.03 10.08 17.81
C ARG A 54 25.09 10.30 19.32
N SER A 55 24.38 9.49 20.10
CA SER A 55 24.37 9.60 21.57
C SER A 55 25.65 9.06 22.21
N HIS A 56 26.47 8.33 21.48
CA HIS A 56 27.67 7.72 22.02
C HIS A 56 28.82 8.71 22.14
N ARG A 57 29.41 8.81 23.34
CA ARG A 57 30.46 9.80 23.64
C ARG A 57 31.87 9.39 23.21
N ARG A 58 32.13 8.09 23.06
CA ARG A 58 33.47 7.53 22.80
C ARG A 58 33.42 6.54 21.65
N MET A 59 33.89 6.93 20.46
CA MET A 59 33.63 6.22 19.19
C MET A 59 34.80 5.32 18.75
N GLY A 60 35.48 4.68 19.71
CA GLY A 60 36.61 3.77 19.46
C GLY A 60 36.20 2.36 18.99
N ARG A 61 37.14 1.40 18.95
CA ARG A 61 36.92 0.00 18.49
C ARG A 61 35.69 -0.66 19.12
N PHE A 62 35.52 -0.51 20.43
CA PHE A 62 34.40 -1.12 21.15
C PHE A 62 33.03 -0.63 20.65
N PHE A 63 32.91 0.66 20.30
CA PHE A 63 31.69 1.22 19.73
C PHE A 63 31.39 0.59 18.36
N GLN A 64 32.41 0.46 17.50
CA GLN A 64 32.26 -0.21 16.21
C GLN A 64 31.76 -1.65 16.37
N ASP A 65 32.34 -2.42 17.30
CA ASP A 65 31.93 -3.79 17.60
C ASP A 65 30.49 -3.85 18.15
N GLN A 66 30.11 -2.89 18.99
CA GLN A 66 28.76 -2.81 19.56
C GLN A 66 27.71 -2.45 18.50
N VAL A 67 27.99 -1.49 17.61
CA VAL A 67 27.10 -1.15 16.50
C VAL A 67 26.98 -2.35 15.56
N GLN A 68 28.10 -3.00 15.20
CA GLN A 68 28.08 -4.19 14.35
C GLN A 68 27.20 -5.30 14.93
N LYS A 69 27.35 -5.63 16.22
CA LYS A 69 26.49 -6.61 16.92
C LYS A 69 25.02 -6.18 16.94
N THR A 70 24.75 -4.90 17.11
CA THR A 70 23.38 -4.36 17.08
C THR A 70 22.75 -4.54 15.68
N LEU A 71 23.49 -4.25 14.61
CA LEU A 71 23.03 -4.48 13.24
C LEU A 71 22.78 -5.97 12.99
N GLU A 72 23.67 -6.85 13.44
CA GLU A 72 23.51 -8.31 13.34
C GLU A 72 22.25 -8.80 14.05
N GLU A 73 21.95 -8.28 15.23
CA GLU A 73 20.75 -8.63 15.97
C GLU A 73 19.48 -8.11 15.28
N MET A 74 19.52 -6.90 14.73
CA MET A 74 18.38 -6.32 14.00
C MET A 74 18.02 -7.13 12.75
N VAL A 75 19.01 -7.61 12.01
CA VAL A 75 18.78 -8.44 10.81
C VAL A 75 18.22 -9.83 11.13
N ARG A 76 18.22 -10.27 12.39
CA ARG A 76 17.48 -11.49 12.77
C ARG A 76 15.96 -11.33 12.59
N SER A 77 15.47 -10.09 12.56
CA SER A 77 14.08 -9.83 12.20
C SER A 77 13.85 -10.13 10.71
N PRO A 78 12.88 -10.98 10.34
CA PRO A 78 12.64 -11.38 8.95
C PRO A 78 12.28 -10.20 8.03
N ALA A 79 11.75 -9.10 8.60
CA ALA A 79 11.42 -7.89 7.85
C ALA A 79 12.67 -7.12 7.36
N ILE A 80 13.84 -7.36 7.95
CA ILE A 80 15.09 -6.66 7.63
C ILE A 80 16.01 -7.61 6.85
N LEU A 81 16.28 -7.30 5.59
CA LEU A 81 17.13 -8.13 4.73
C LEU A 81 18.61 -7.81 4.90
N ALA A 82 18.93 -6.51 5.00
CA ALA A 82 20.30 -6.05 5.19
C ALA A 82 20.32 -4.66 5.85
N LEU A 83 21.42 -4.43 6.57
CA LEU A 83 21.71 -3.17 7.25
C LEU A 83 23.18 -2.84 7.06
N GLY A 84 23.51 -1.56 6.92
CA GLY A 84 24.90 -1.16 6.80
C GLY A 84 25.13 0.31 7.07
N ILE A 85 26.40 0.66 7.18
CA ILE A 85 26.87 2.03 7.31
C ILE A 85 28.00 2.23 6.33
N ALA A 86 27.85 3.22 5.45
CA ALA A 86 28.91 3.66 4.56
C ALA A 86 29.51 4.99 5.04
N ASP A 87 30.78 5.20 4.73
CA ASP A 87 31.41 6.51 4.89
C ASP A 87 30.97 7.50 3.80
N GLY A 88 31.45 8.74 3.89
CA GLY A 88 31.15 9.80 2.93
C GLY A 88 31.61 9.50 1.51
N GLN A 89 32.56 8.58 1.32
CA GLN A 89 33.04 8.13 0.01
C GLN A 89 32.20 6.94 -0.52
N GLY A 90 31.31 6.38 0.30
CA GLY A 90 30.47 5.24 -0.07
C GLY A 90 31.10 3.89 0.18
N ARG A 91 32.24 3.84 0.87
CA ARG A 91 32.82 2.57 1.30
C ARG A 91 32.05 2.07 2.52
N LEU A 92 31.63 0.81 2.46
CA LEU A 92 30.94 0.14 3.55
C LEU A 92 31.90 -0.03 4.74
N VAL A 93 31.55 0.56 5.87
CA VAL A 93 32.29 0.48 7.14
C VAL A 93 31.73 -0.63 8.01
N LEU A 94 30.39 -0.73 8.11
CA LEU A 94 29.68 -1.77 8.85
C LEU A 94 28.60 -2.40 7.96
N GLN A 95 28.32 -3.68 8.18
CA GLN A 95 27.37 -4.44 7.36
C GLN A 95 26.84 -5.68 8.07
N ALA A 96 25.54 -5.92 7.97
CA ALA A 96 24.86 -7.10 8.49
C ALA A 96 23.81 -7.60 7.49
N GLY A 97 23.54 -8.92 7.51
CA GLY A 97 22.55 -9.54 6.63
C GLY A 97 23.07 -9.94 5.26
N ARG A 98 22.22 -9.78 4.25
CA ARG A 98 22.53 -10.01 2.84
C ARG A 98 23.39 -8.87 2.28
N LYS A 99 24.71 -8.99 2.47
CA LYS A 99 25.71 -7.96 2.15
C LYS A 99 25.76 -7.60 0.66
N ASP A 100 25.41 -8.54 -0.22
CA ASP A 100 25.30 -8.34 -1.66
C ASP A 100 24.29 -7.24 -2.01
N LEU A 101 23.17 -7.15 -1.27
CA LEU A 101 22.16 -6.12 -1.47
C LEU A 101 22.68 -4.72 -1.12
N LEU A 102 23.65 -4.62 -0.19
CA LEU A 102 24.23 -3.34 0.23
C LEU A 102 25.06 -2.65 -0.86
N SER A 103 25.56 -3.42 -1.83
CA SER A 103 26.37 -2.90 -2.94
C SER A 103 25.55 -2.24 -4.05
N ARG A 104 24.22 -2.45 -4.07
CA ARG A 104 23.31 -2.02 -5.15
C ARG A 104 22.38 -0.88 -4.75
N LEU A 105 22.60 -0.23 -3.61
CA LEU A 105 21.74 0.85 -3.14
C LEU A 105 21.89 2.13 -3.96
N PRO A 106 20.83 2.96 -4.02
CA PRO A 106 20.93 4.31 -4.55
C PRO A 106 21.90 5.17 -3.72
N SER A 107 22.33 6.30 -4.30
CA SER A 107 23.23 7.24 -3.61
C SER A 107 22.60 7.86 -2.36
N ASP A 108 21.30 8.19 -2.44
CA ASP A 108 20.48 8.80 -1.41
C ASP A 108 18.98 8.51 -1.61
N GLY A 109 18.20 8.64 -0.53
CA GLY A 109 16.75 8.54 -0.59
C GLY A 109 16.20 7.12 -0.53
N GLU A 110 14.98 6.95 -1.05
CA GLU A 110 14.27 5.67 -1.06
C GLU A 110 14.17 5.11 -2.48
N SER A 111 14.28 3.79 -2.62
CA SER A 111 14.13 3.10 -3.89
C SER A 111 13.30 1.83 -3.72
N TRP A 112 12.33 1.66 -4.61
CA TRP A 112 11.49 0.48 -4.69
C TRP A 112 12.03 -0.44 -5.79
N THR A 113 12.68 -1.52 -5.39
CA THR A 113 13.12 -2.58 -6.32
C THR A 113 12.09 -3.72 -6.34
N PRO A 114 12.06 -4.56 -7.39
CA PRO A 114 11.12 -5.69 -7.45
C PRO A 114 11.17 -6.60 -6.23
N ASP A 115 12.37 -6.79 -5.66
CA ASP A 115 12.59 -7.77 -4.59
C ASP A 115 12.72 -7.16 -3.19
N SER A 116 12.92 -5.84 -3.07
CA SER A 116 13.18 -5.20 -1.78
C SER A 116 12.83 -3.71 -1.75
N PHE A 117 12.63 -3.18 -0.54
CA PHE A 117 12.58 -1.75 -0.30
C PHE A 117 13.93 -1.27 0.24
N GLN A 118 14.49 -0.21 -0.34
CA GLN A 118 15.81 0.30 -0.01
C GLN A 118 15.71 1.74 0.49
N LEU A 119 16.46 2.06 1.54
CA LEU A 119 16.53 3.40 2.11
C LEU A 119 17.98 3.75 2.45
N VAL A 120 18.42 4.92 1.99
CA VAL A 120 19.72 5.51 2.31
C VAL A 120 19.51 6.87 2.98
N VAL A 121 19.95 6.97 4.23
CA VAL A 121 19.84 8.20 5.03
C VAL A 121 21.24 8.75 5.33
N PRO A 122 21.61 9.91 4.77
CA PRO A 122 22.85 10.57 5.13
C PRO A 122 22.78 11.14 6.55
N PHE A 123 23.88 11.05 7.28
CA PHE A 123 24.01 11.65 8.61
C PHE A 123 25.46 12.06 8.87
N GLU A 124 25.62 13.01 9.78
CA GLU A 124 26.94 13.45 10.25
C GLU A 124 27.16 12.99 11.70
N LEU A 125 28.40 12.53 11.95
CA LEU A 125 28.95 12.27 13.28
C LEU A 125 29.99 13.33 13.60
N ARG A 126 29.95 13.83 14.83
CA ARG A 126 30.98 14.76 15.32
C ARG A 126 32.24 13.97 15.63
N SER A 127 33.40 14.51 15.31
CA SER A 127 34.68 13.94 15.74
C SER A 127 34.75 13.89 17.26
N GLU A 128 35.35 12.85 17.82
CA GLU A 128 35.66 12.82 19.24
C GLU A 128 36.64 13.98 19.53
N PRO A 129 36.32 14.93 20.43
CA PRO A 129 37.29 15.93 20.82
C PRO A 129 38.51 15.18 21.36
N PRO A 130 39.75 15.57 20.99
CA PRO A 130 40.92 15.02 21.68
C PRO A 130 40.68 15.23 23.17
N GLY A 131 40.62 14.13 23.92
CA GLY A 131 40.37 14.16 25.36
C GLY A 131 41.30 15.21 25.97
N PRO A 132 40.86 15.98 26.99
CA PRO A 132 41.67 17.05 27.54
C PRO A 132 43.02 16.48 27.97
N GLY A 133 44.04 16.72 27.16
CA GLY A 133 45.43 16.59 27.59
C GLY A 133 45.55 17.54 28.77
N HIS A 134 45.67 16.98 29.96
CA HIS A 134 45.81 17.77 31.18
C HIS A 134 46.95 18.79 30.99
N PRO A 135 46.69 20.11 31.07
CA PRO A 135 47.73 21.12 30.86
C PRO A 135 48.72 21.24 32.02
N TRP A 136 48.62 20.37 33.03
CA TRP A 136 49.43 20.46 34.24
C TRP A 136 50.38 19.28 34.30
N GLY A 137 51.67 19.59 34.21
CA GLY A 137 52.74 18.79 34.78
C GLY A 137 52.44 18.54 36.26
N GLY A 138 51.74 17.46 36.55
CA GLY A 138 51.59 16.91 37.88
C GLY A 138 52.58 15.77 38.03
N ARG A 139 53.67 16.00 38.78
CA ARG A 139 54.45 14.93 39.43
C ARG A 139 53.55 14.23 40.47
N GLY A 140 52.54 13.51 40.00
CA GLY A 140 51.76 12.59 40.79
C GLY A 140 52.50 11.26 40.83
N ARG A 141 53.25 11.02 41.91
CA ARG A 141 53.88 9.73 42.21
C ARG A 141 52.80 8.73 42.65
N GLY A 142 51.86 8.45 41.77
CA GLY A 142 50.80 7.46 41.93
C GLY A 142 51.17 6.20 41.16
N ARG A 143 51.62 5.18 41.90
CA ARG A 143 51.90 3.84 41.40
C ARG A 143 50.57 3.17 41.05
N GLY A 144 50.08 3.39 39.83
CA GLY A 144 48.87 2.72 39.34
C GLY A 144 48.46 3.17 37.94
N GLY A 145 48.70 2.31 36.94
CA GLY A 145 47.93 2.34 35.69
C GLY A 145 48.52 3.11 34.50
N GLY A 146 49.83 3.36 34.45
CA GLY A 146 50.52 3.93 33.28
C GLY A 146 50.72 2.94 32.12
N MET A 147 49.70 2.18 31.75
CA MET A 147 49.71 1.24 30.61
C MET A 147 48.79 1.70 29.46
N GLY A 148 48.08 2.83 29.62
CA GLY A 148 47.17 3.33 28.59
C GLY A 148 47.85 4.10 27.46
N GLU A 149 49.05 4.65 27.71
CA GLU A 149 49.62 5.74 26.91
C GLU A 149 50.97 5.40 26.25
N LEU A 150 51.65 4.31 26.64
CA LEU A 150 52.94 3.92 26.05
C LEU A 150 52.82 3.21 24.68
N LEU A 151 51.61 3.02 24.16
CA LEU A 151 51.38 2.24 22.94
C LEU A 151 50.76 3.01 21.77
N GLY A 152 50.60 4.34 21.83
CA GLY A 152 50.46 5.23 20.65
C GLY A 152 49.54 4.80 19.50
N LEU A 153 48.60 3.88 19.71
CA LEU A 153 47.88 3.16 18.66
C LEU A 153 46.50 2.80 19.21
N ALA A 154 45.76 3.78 19.74
CA ALA A 154 44.33 3.68 19.61
C ALA A 154 44.08 3.72 18.08
N PRO A 155 43.70 2.61 17.44
CA PRO A 155 43.43 2.57 16.01
C PRO A 155 42.43 3.68 15.69
N GLU A 156 42.74 4.51 14.70
CA GLU A 156 41.77 5.48 14.22
C GLU A 156 40.60 4.71 13.61
N THR A 157 39.51 4.61 14.37
CA THR A 157 38.25 4.10 13.83
C THR A 157 37.68 5.17 12.91
N PRO A 158 37.06 4.81 11.77
CA PRO A 158 36.43 5.77 10.88
C PRO A 158 35.44 6.68 11.62
N PHE A 159 34.77 6.14 12.65
CA PHE A 159 33.81 6.88 13.48
C PHE A 159 34.47 7.90 14.43
N GLY A 160 35.67 7.63 14.95
CA GLY A 160 36.36 8.54 15.88
C GLY A 160 36.80 9.85 15.22
N GLN A 161 37.19 9.79 13.94
CA GLN A 161 37.52 10.97 13.13
C GLN A 161 36.31 11.87 12.84
N GLY A 162 35.08 11.34 13.03
CA GLY A 162 33.85 12.02 12.63
C GLY A 162 33.73 12.18 11.11
N GLY A 163 32.67 12.86 10.67
CA GLY A 163 32.42 13.14 9.26
C GLY A 163 31.03 12.72 8.79
N ARG A 164 30.88 12.64 7.46
CA ARG A 164 29.64 12.22 6.80
C ARG A 164 29.59 10.71 6.65
N PHE A 165 28.44 10.15 6.99
CA PHE A 165 28.13 8.73 6.88
C PHE A 165 26.75 8.56 6.25
N ARG A 166 26.46 7.34 5.83
CA ARG A 166 25.16 6.95 5.27
C ARG A 166 24.68 5.68 5.94
N ALA A 167 23.48 5.71 6.49
CA ALA A 167 22.79 4.52 7.00
C ALA A 167 22.08 3.86 5.82
N LEU A 168 22.38 2.57 5.60
CA LEU A 168 21.84 1.76 4.52
C LEU A 168 20.88 0.74 5.13
N LEU A 169 19.66 0.70 4.64
CA LEU A 169 18.63 -0.22 5.09
C LEU A 169 17.94 -0.88 3.89
N VAL A 170 17.83 -2.20 3.94
CA VAL A 170 17.11 -3.00 2.97
C VAL A 170 16.06 -3.83 3.71
N LEU A 171 14.79 -3.59 3.41
CA LEU A 171 13.65 -4.28 3.99
C LEU A 171 13.02 -5.25 3.00
N ASP A 172 12.43 -6.31 3.55
CA ASP A 172 11.57 -7.20 2.79
C ASP A 172 10.24 -6.50 2.48
N ARG A 173 9.76 -6.69 1.25
CA ARG A 173 8.49 -6.14 0.76
C ARG A 173 7.44 -7.21 0.50
N ALA A 174 7.77 -8.50 0.65
CA ALA A 174 6.87 -9.61 0.36
C ALA A 174 5.52 -9.47 1.09
N ASP A 175 5.54 -9.11 2.37
CA ASP A 175 4.32 -8.88 3.16
C ASP A 175 3.51 -7.68 2.66
N THR A 176 4.18 -6.61 2.25
CA THR A 176 3.56 -5.39 1.70
C THR A 176 2.85 -5.69 0.38
N ASP A 177 3.51 -6.46 -0.50
CA ASP A 177 2.94 -6.88 -1.78
C ASP A 177 1.80 -7.88 -1.59
N ALA A 178 1.94 -8.82 -0.66
CA ALA A 178 0.87 -9.76 -0.32
C ALA A 178 -0.38 -9.04 0.22
N GLN A 179 -0.21 -7.98 1.01
CA GLN A 179 -1.31 -7.13 1.46
C GLN A 179 -2.01 -6.43 0.29
N CYS A 180 -1.24 -5.86 -0.65
CA CYS A 180 -1.80 -5.23 -1.84
C CYS A 180 -2.57 -6.24 -2.72
N LEU A 181 -2.03 -7.45 -2.92
CA LEU A 181 -2.72 -8.51 -3.67
C LEU A 181 -4.00 -8.98 -2.99
N ARG A 182 -4.00 -9.09 -1.65
CA ARG A 182 -5.22 -9.40 -0.89
C ARG A 182 -6.26 -8.29 -1.05
N ALA A 183 -5.86 -7.02 -0.93
CA ALA A 183 -6.75 -5.89 -1.16
C ALA A 183 -7.34 -5.95 -2.59
N ALA A 184 -6.52 -6.18 -3.62
CA ALA A 184 -6.99 -6.32 -5.00
C ALA A 184 -8.06 -7.42 -5.14
N ARG A 185 -7.80 -8.61 -4.59
CA ARG A 185 -8.76 -9.75 -4.64
C ARG A 185 -10.09 -9.41 -3.96
N MET A 186 -10.05 -8.76 -2.79
CA MET A 186 -11.25 -8.35 -2.08
C MET A 186 -12.06 -7.33 -2.90
N ARG A 187 -11.39 -6.33 -3.48
CA ARG A 187 -12.04 -5.28 -4.30
C ARG A 187 -12.65 -5.86 -5.57
N VAL A 188 -11.96 -6.77 -6.24
CA VAL A 188 -12.50 -7.52 -7.40
C VAL A 188 -13.76 -8.30 -7.00
N GLY A 189 -13.75 -8.98 -5.84
CA GLY A 189 -14.92 -9.67 -5.32
C GLY A 189 -16.12 -8.75 -5.08
N VAL A 190 -15.88 -7.55 -4.54
CA VAL A 190 -16.93 -6.52 -4.35
C VAL A 190 -17.50 -6.02 -5.68
N VAL A 191 -16.65 -5.74 -6.68
CA VAL A 191 -17.12 -5.31 -8.00
C VAL A 191 -17.91 -6.42 -8.70
N ALA A 192 -17.49 -7.67 -8.57
CA ALA A 192 -18.18 -8.82 -9.13
C ALA A 192 -19.56 -9.03 -8.48
N SER A 193 -19.64 -8.97 -7.15
CA SER A 193 -20.92 -9.11 -6.43
C SER A 193 -21.88 -7.96 -6.72
N ALA A 194 -21.38 -6.72 -6.78
CA ALA A 194 -22.18 -5.56 -7.19
C ALA A 194 -22.72 -5.74 -8.63
N GLY A 195 -21.89 -6.22 -9.56
CA GLY A 195 -22.31 -6.52 -10.93
C GLY A 195 -23.41 -7.59 -10.98
N LEU A 196 -23.28 -8.66 -10.19
CA LEU A 196 -24.30 -9.72 -10.10
C LEU A 196 -25.64 -9.18 -9.59
N VAL A 197 -25.62 -8.37 -8.51
CA VAL A 197 -26.83 -7.76 -7.95
C VAL A 197 -27.52 -6.86 -8.99
N LEU A 198 -26.75 -6.02 -9.67
CA LEU A 198 -27.28 -5.13 -10.70
C LEU A 198 -27.86 -5.91 -11.90
N ALA A 199 -27.22 -7.01 -12.29
CA ALA A 199 -27.73 -7.90 -13.34
C ALA A 199 -29.07 -8.54 -12.95
N CYS A 200 -29.20 -9.03 -11.71
CA CYS A 200 -30.46 -9.57 -11.19
C CYS A 200 -31.57 -8.52 -11.17
N LEU A 201 -31.28 -7.30 -10.69
CA LEU A 201 -32.25 -6.19 -10.69
C LEU A 201 -32.67 -5.82 -12.12
N GLY A 202 -31.72 -5.76 -13.05
CA GLY A 202 -32.01 -5.54 -14.46
C GLY A 202 -32.91 -6.63 -15.07
N ALA A 203 -32.66 -7.90 -14.72
CA ALA A 203 -33.47 -9.02 -15.18
C ALA A 203 -34.91 -8.96 -14.63
N VAL A 204 -35.07 -8.67 -13.33
CA VAL A 204 -36.38 -8.46 -12.70
C VAL A 204 -37.13 -7.33 -13.38
N TRP A 205 -36.48 -6.18 -13.62
CA TRP A 205 -37.09 -5.05 -14.31
C TRP A 205 -37.58 -5.42 -15.71
N VAL A 206 -36.76 -6.12 -16.49
CA VAL A 206 -37.14 -6.58 -17.84
C VAL A 206 -38.31 -7.56 -17.77
N ALA A 207 -38.32 -8.48 -16.80
CA ALA A 207 -39.43 -9.41 -16.61
C ALA A 207 -40.73 -8.68 -16.24
N THR A 208 -40.68 -7.69 -15.35
CA THR A 208 -41.82 -6.85 -15.00
C THR A 208 -42.37 -6.11 -16.21
N LEU A 209 -41.50 -5.50 -17.04
CA LEU A 209 -41.93 -4.83 -18.26
C LEU A 209 -42.62 -5.78 -19.24
N ARG A 210 -42.07 -6.98 -19.44
CA ARG A 210 -42.70 -8.01 -20.30
C ARG A 210 -44.05 -8.43 -19.75
N LEU A 211 -44.17 -8.59 -18.43
CA LEU A 211 -45.43 -8.94 -17.79
C LEU A 211 -46.48 -7.84 -18.00
N THR A 212 -46.11 -6.57 -17.82
CA THR A 212 -47.05 -5.46 -18.07
C THR A 212 -47.50 -5.37 -19.53
N GLU A 213 -46.60 -5.62 -20.49
CA GLU A 213 -46.93 -5.65 -21.91
C GLU A 213 -47.95 -6.77 -22.21
N SER A 214 -47.77 -7.97 -21.65
CA SER A 214 -48.74 -9.07 -21.80
C SER A 214 -50.11 -8.77 -21.20
N GLN A 215 -50.15 -8.12 -20.04
CA GLN A 215 -51.42 -7.76 -19.38
C GLN A 215 -52.17 -6.67 -20.15
N SER A 216 -51.46 -5.70 -20.74
CA SER A 216 -52.10 -4.66 -21.56
C SER A 216 -52.76 -5.23 -22.82
N GLN A 217 -52.12 -6.22 -23.47
CA GLN A 217 -52.67 -6.86 -24.67
C GLN A 217 -53.90 -7.69 -24.33
N ALA A 218 -53.87 -8.46 -23.23
CA ALA A 218 -55.02 -9.24 -22.79
C ALA A 218 -56.25 -8.35 -22.51
N ARG A 219 -56.06 -7.23 -21.79
CA ARG A 219 -57.14 -6.28 -21.51
C ARG A 219 -57.73 -5.65 -22.76
N MET A 220 -56.89 -5.33 -23.75
CA MET A 220 -57.34 -4.74 -25.01
C MET A 220 -58.25 -5.70 -25.80
N LEU A 221 -57.85 -6.97 -25.89
CA LEU A 221 -58.66 -8.01 -26.54
C LEU A 221 -59.99 -8.24 -25.81
N GLU A 222 -60.00 -8.21 -24.47
CA GLU A 222 -61.24 -8.29 -23.70
C GLU A 222 -62.18 -7.12 -23.97
N THR A 223 -61.65 -5.89 -24.06
CA THR A 223 -62.46 -4.70 -24.38
C THR A 223 -63.04 -4.76 -25.79
N GLU A 224 -62.24 -5.18 -26.79
CA GLU A 224 -62.72 -5.34 -28.16
C GLU A 224 -63.80 -6.41 -28.26
N ALA A 225 -63.61 -7.56 -27.62
CA ALA A 225 -64.60 -8.63 -27.59
C ALA A 225 -65.92 -8.20 -26.93
N ARG A 226 -65.85 -7.37 -25.88
CA ARG A 226 -67.03 -6.83 -25.20
C ARG A 226 -67.80 -5.85 -26.10
N HIS A 227 -67.08 -4.96 -26.77
CA HIS A 227 -67.69 -4.00 -27.69
C HIS A 227 -68.37 -4.68 -28.89
N LEU A 228 -67.74 -5.71 -29.47
CA LEU A 228 -68.33 -6.49 -30.55
C LEU A 228 -69.61 -7.22 -30.10
N ARG A 229 -69.66 -7.68 -28.84
CA ARG A 229 -70.89 -8.24 -28.25
C ARG A 229 -72.00 -7.21 -28.16
N GLU A 230 -71.70 -6.02 -27.64
CA GLU A 230 -72.68 -4.93 -27.53
C GLU A 230 -73.21 -4.51 -28.91
N LEU A 231 -72.35 -4.43 -29.93
CA LEU A 231 -72.76 -4.15 -31.31
C LEU A 231 -73.65 -5.25 -31.88
N ALA A 232 -73.32 -6.52 -31.62
CA ALA A 232 -74.13 -7.66 -32.05
C ALA A 232 -75.51 -7.67 -31.37
N GLU A 233 -75.58 -7.37 -30.07
CA GLU A 233 -76.83 -7.25 -29.33
C GLU A 233 -77.68 -6.08 -29.83
N ALA A 234 -77.09 -4.91 -30.06
CA ALA A 234 -77.78 -3.75 -30.62
C ALA A 234 -78.31 -4.04 -32.03
N ALA A 235 -77.50 -4.67 -32.89
CA ALA A 235 -77.92 -5.06 -34.24
C ALA A 235 -79.05 -6.10 -34.21
N SER A 236 -79.00 -7.06 -33.28
CA SER A 236 -80.07 -8.05 -33.08
C SER A 236 -81.36 -7.41 -32.57
N GLY A 237 -81.27 -6.45 -31.64
CA GLY A 237 -82.42 -5.70 -31.15
C GLY A 237 -83.09 -4.91 -32.26
N LEU A 238 -82.29 -4.22 -33.08
CA LEU A 238 -82.75 -3.43 -34.23
C LEU A 238 -83.34 -4.32 -35.34
N ALA A 239 -82.75 -5.48 -35.58
CA ALA A 239 -83.31 -6.48 -36.50
C ALA A 239 -84.64 -7.07 -36.01
N HIS A 240 -84.81 -7.23 -34.70
CA HIS A 240 -86.07 -7.68 -34.10
C HIS A 240 -87.17 -6.62 -34.25
N GLU A 241 -86.82 -5.34 -34.08
CA GLU A 241 -87.74 -4.21 -34.23
C GLU A 241 -88.20 -4.01 -35.68
N ILE A 242 -87.32 -4.23 -36.67
CA ILE A 242 -87.68 -4.18 -38.10
C ILE A 242 -88.63 -5.33 -38.50
N ARG A 243 -88.56 -6.48 -37.82
CA ARG A 243 -89.37 -7.66 -38.16
C ARG A 243 -90.79 -7.62 -37.57
N ASN A 244 -91.05 -6.73 -36.62
CA ASN A 244 -92.37 -6.60 -35.98
C ASN A 244 -92.76 -5.11 -35.89
N PRO A 245 -93.03 -4.45 -37.03
CA PRO A 245 -93.49 -3.07 -37.02
C PRO A 245 -94.89 -3.02 -36.42
N LEU A 246 -95.10 -2.14 -35.43
CA LEU A 246 -96.42 -1.81 -34.87
C LEU A 246 -97.39 -1.30 -35.96
#